data_AF-A0A1G3PY99-F1
#
_entry.id   AF-A0A1G3PY99-F1
#
_cell.length_a   1.000
_cell.length_b   1.000
_cell.length_c   1.000
_cell.angle_alpha   90.00
_cell.angle_beta   90.00
_cell.angle_gamma   90.00
#
_symmetry.space_group_name_H-M   'P 1'
#
loop_
_entity.id
_entity.type
_entity.pdbx_description
1 polymer ?
#
loop_
_entity_poly.entity_id
_entity_poly.type
_entity_poly.pdbx_seq_one_letter_code
_entity_poly.pdbx_strand_id
1 'polypeptide(L)' 'MIGLLPDIREYYYEQLGNGSLAGAFLALVEPDALKNMNVIANKPDVIELNMHKEFQEYYTDALFYLI' A
#
# COMPACT_ATOMS: atom_id res chain seq x y z
N MET A 1 17.33 6.45 -9.63
CA MET A 1 16.02 6.05 -9.09
C MET A 1 14.95 6.87 -9.79
N ILE A 2 13.87 6.28 -10.29
CA ILE A 2 12.89 6.95 -11.18
C ILE A 2 11.80 7.76 -10.43
N GLY A 3 12.03 8.11 -9.16
CA GLY A 3 11.04 8.85 -8.35
C GLY A 3 9.82 8.04 -7.86
N LEU A 4 9.84 6.70 -7.95
CA LEU A 4 8.70 5.85 -7.57
C LEU A 4 8.51 5.68 -6.05
N LEU A 5 9.61 5.60 -5.30
CA LEU A 5 9.61 5.42 -3.85
C LEU A 5 10.26 6.63 -3.17
N PRO A 6 9.99 6.89 -1.89
CA PRO A 6 10.72 7.87 -1.10
C PRO A 6 12.23 7.56 -1.06
N ASP A 7 13.07 8.59 -0.96
CA ASP A 7 14.51 8.41 -0.79
C ASP A 7 14.85 8.15 0.69
N ILE A 8 14.71 6.90 1.11
CA ILE A 8 15.11 6.41 2.45
C ILE A 8 15.99 5.17 2.33
N ARG A 9 16.63 4.78 3.43
CA ARG A 9 17.56 3.64 3.47
C ARG A 9 16.87 2.35 3.04
N GLU A 10 17.52 1.60 2.16
CA GLU A 10 16.95 0.42 1.49
C GLU A 10 16.44 -0.67 2.45
N TYR A 11 17.10 -0.83 3.61
CA TYR A 11 16.71 -1.85 4.58
C TYR A 11 15.31 -1.63 5.21
N TYR A 12 14.69 -0.47 5.01
CA TYR A 12 13.30 -0.23 5.40
C TYR A 12 12.28 -0.82 4.41
N TYR A 13 12.73 -1.30 3.25
CA TYR A 13 11.87 -1.89 2.23
C TYR A 13 11.92 -3.41 2.26
N GLU A 14 10.75 -4.03 2.14
CA GLU A 14 10.58 -5.46 1.95
C GLU A 14 9.65 -5.71 0.77
N GLN A 15 10.00 -6.67 -0.09
CA GLN A 15 9.18 -7.04 -1.24
C GLN A 15 8.30 -8.25 -0.88
N LEU A 16 6.98 -8.04 -0.82
CA LEU A 16 6.00 -9.08 -0.49
C LEU A 16 5.51 -9.90 -1.69
N GLY A 17 5.77 -9.45 -2.92
CA GLY A 17 5.20 -10.04 -4.14
C GLY A 17 3.67 -9.84 -4.21
N ASN A 18 2.94 -10.88 -4.61
CA ASN A 18 1.47 -10.81 -4.68
C ASN A 18 0.83 -11.15 -3.32
N GLY A 19 0.72 -10.13 -2.45
CA GLY A 19 0.09 -10.27 -1.14
C GLY A 19 -1.38 -10.69 -1.19
N SER A 20 -2.11 -10.37 -2.27
CA SER A 20 -3.52 -10.77 -2.45
C SER A 20 -3.65 -12.28 -2.63
N LEU A 21 -2.85 -12.87 -3.51
CA LEU A 21 -2.84 -14.33 -3.71
C LEU A 21 -2.33 -15.06 -2.46
N ALA A 22 -1.27 -14.56 -1.84
CA ALA A 22 -0.74 -15.13 -0.61
C ALA A 22 -1.77 -15.09 0.54
N GLY A 23 -2.50 -13.97 0.68
CA GLY A 23 -3.57 -13.83 1.66
C GLY A 23 -4.75 -14.77 1.38
N ALA A 24 -5.17 -14.91 0.12
CA ALA A 24 -6.22 -15.85 -0.26
C ALA A 24 -5.83 -17.30 0.04
N PHE A 25 -4.58 -17.68 -0.25
CA PHE A 25 -4.04 -18.99 0.10
C PHE A 25 -4.00 -19.20 1.63
N LEU A 26 -3.55 -18.18 2.38
CA LEU A 26 -3.52 -18.25 3.85
C LEU A 26 -4.91 -18.45 4.44
N ALA A 27 -5.93 -17.75 3.92
CA ALA A 27 -7.32 -17.94 4.33
C ALA A 27 -7.86 -19.36 4.03
N LEU A 28 -7.31 -20.05 3.03
CA LEU A 28 -7.68 -21.42 2.68
C LEU A 28 -7.05 -22.46 3.61
N VAL A 29 -5.79 -22.25 4.01
CA VAL A 29 -5.01 -23.27 4.74
C VAL A 29 -4.97 -23.07 6.24
N GLU A 30 -5.21 -21.85 6.74
CA GLU A 30 -5.13 -21.52 8.15
C GLU A 30 -6.51 -21.20 8.76
N PRO A 31 -7.01 -22.01 9.72
CA PRO A 31 -8.40 -21.94 10.19
C PRO A 31 -8.86 -20.57 10.71
N ASP A 32 -7.98 -19.82 11.38
CA ASP A 32 -8.32 -18.52 11.96
C ASP A 32 -7.92 -17.33 11.08
N ALA A 33 -7.23 -17.56 9.96
CA ALA A 33 -6.70 -16.48 9.13
C ALA A 33 -7.82 -15.56 8.60
N LEU A 34 -8.91 -16.13 8.09
CA LEU A 34 -10.03 -15.33 7.58
C LEU A 34 -10.69 -14.49 8.68
N LYS A 35 -10.87 -15.06 9.88
CA LYS A 35 -11.41 -14.34 11.04
C LYS A 35 -10.50 -13.17 11.43
N ASN A 36 -9.19 -13.40 11.49
CA ASN A 36 -8.20 -12.37 11.82
C ASN A 36 -8.14 -11.27 10.75
N MET A 37 -8.20 -11.64 9.47
CA MET A 37 -8.27 -10.69 8.36
C MET A 37 -9.52 -9.80 8.46
N ASN A 38 -10.68 -10.35 8.79
CA ASN A 38 -11.90 -9.55 8.99
C ASN A 38 -11.76 -8.56 10.14
N VAL A 39 -11.08 -8.92 11.24
CA VAL A 39 -10.79 -7.98 12.33
C VAL A 39 -9.88 -6.85 11.86
N ILE A 40 -8.87 -7.15 11.03
CA ILE A 40 -7.94 -6.16 10.48
C ILE A 40 -8.65 -5.24 9.48
N ALA A 41 -9.51 -5.79 8.61
CA ALA A 41 -10.21 -5.05 7.56
C ALA A 41 -11.09 -3.91 8.09
N ASN A 42 -11.54 -4.01 9.35
CA ASN A 42 -12.36 -3.00 10.01
C ASN A 42 -11.58 -1.90 10.75
N LYS A 43 -10.23 -1.92 10.69
CA LYS A 43 -9.37 -0.94 11.40
C LYS A 43 -8.97 0.29 10.58
N PRO A 44 -8.70 0.20 9.27
CA PRO A 44 -8.26 1.35 8.50
C PRO A 44 -9.38 2.37 8.31
N ASP A 45 -9.04 3.65 8.46
CA ASP A 45 -9.87 4.75 7.97
C ASP A 45 -9.58 5.00 6.49
N VAL A 46 -10.62 5.23 5.69
CA VAL A 46 -10.47 5.57 4.27
C VAL A 46 -10.21 7.06 4.14
N ILE A 47 -9.10 7.41 3.49
CA ILE A 47 -8.73 8.80 3.16
C ILE A 47 -8.99 9.03 1.67
N GLU A 48 -9.93 9.93 1.36
CA GLU A 48 -10.34 10.28 0.01
C GLU A 48 -9.40 11.32 -0.61
N LEU A 49 -8.33 10.87 -1.26
CA LEU A 49 -7.26 11.74 -1.78
C LEU A 49 -7.75 12.81 -2.77
N ASN A 50 -8.83 12.54 -3.51
CA ASN A 50 -9.44 13.50 -4.44
C ASN A 50 -10.08 14.72 -3.73
N MET A 51 -10.32 14.63 -2.42
CA MET A 51 -10.85 15.74 -1.61
C MET A 51 -9.76 16.69 -1.10
N HIS A 52 -8.49 16.31 -1.26
CA HIS A 52 -7.33 17.09 -0.84
C HIS A 52 -6.70 17.79 -2.05
N LYS A 53 -6.75 19.13 -2.07
CA LYS A 53 -6.20 19.94 -3.18
C LYS A 53 -4.71 19.68 -3.38
N GLU A 54 -4.00 19.43 -2.28
CA GLU A 54 -2.58 19.15 -2.23
C GLU A 54 -2.20 17.87 -3.00
N PHE A 55 -3.11 16.90 -3.11
CA PHE A 55 -2.83 15.67 -3.86
C PHE A 55 -2.53 15.96 -5.33
N GLN A 56 -3.29 16.87 -5.95
CA GLN A 56 -3.06 17.27 -7.34
C GLN A 56 -1.75 18.05 -7.52
N GLU A 57 -1.39 18.87 -6.52
CA GLU A 57 -0.13 19.61 -6.50
C GLU A 57 1.05 18.64 -6.40
N TYR A 58 1.03 17.70 -5.45
CA TYR A 58 2.06 16.67 -5.31
C TYR A 58 2.17 15.74 -6.52
N TYR A 59 1.05 15.38 -7.16
CA TYR A 59 1.07 14.59 -8.38
C TYR A 59 1.75 15.34 -9.53
N THR A 60 1.44 16.64 -9.68
CA THR A 60 2.05 17.49 -10.71
C THR A 60 3.55 17.62 -10.48
N ASP A 61 3.97 17.84 -9.23
CA ASP A 61 5.37 17.90 -8.86
C ASP A 61 6.10 16.58 -9.17
N ALA A 62 5.48 15.43 -8.83
CA ALA A 62 6.07 14.11 -9.08
C ALA A 62 6.30 13.82 -10.57
N LEU A 63 5.47 14.37 -11.48
CA LEU A 63 5.68 14.23 -12.93
C LEU A 63 6.99 14.86 -13.39
N PHE A 64 7.44 15.95 -12.75
CA PHE A 64 8.72 16.59 -13.10
C PHE A 64 9.94 15.80 -12.59
N TYR A 65 9.79 14.99 -11.54
CA TYR A 65 10.85 14.10 -11.04
C TYR A 65 10.93 12.76 -11.79
N LEU A 66 9.96 12.47 -12.67
CA LEU A 66 9.88 11.28 -13.52
C LEU A 66 10.51 11.46 -14.91
N ILE A 67 10.91 12.69 -15.27
CA ILE A 67 11.61 13.07 -16.52
C ILE A 67 13.09 13.33 -16.20
#